data_AF-A0A6M3JL58-F1
#
_entry.id   AF-A0A6M3JL58-F1
#
_cell.length_a   1.000
_cell.length_b   1.000
_cell.length_c   1.000
_cell.angle_alpha   90.00
_cell.angle_beta   90.00
_cell.angle_gamma   90.00
#
_symmetry.space_group_name_H-M   'P 1'
#
loop_
_entity.id
_entity.type
_entity.pdbx_description
1 polymer ?
#
loop_
_entity_poly.entity_id
_entity_poly.type
_entity_poly.pdbx_seq_one_letter_code
_entity_poly.pdbx_strand_id
1 'polypeptide(L)'
;MIDLFADGISNIVIARVLEQCLKYDGNKYLFQSKNPGRFEELFYGIPKNSILATTIETNRGYKEMGNVAPIALNRAISMMRLSASIRTMVTVEPIMDFELDGLFPMIKMCNPEWVNIGADSKGHKLPEPSKEKTLALISELKSAGIDVKLKNNLSRIIGEFPK
;
A
#
# COMPACT_ATOMS: atom_id res chain seq x y z
N MET A 1 4.10 5.56 13.30
CA MET A 1 3.16 6.28 12.44
C MET A 1 1.77 5.83 12.82
N ILE A 2 0.88 6.77 13.13
CA ILE A 2 -0.54 6.50 13.37
C ILE A 2 -1.23 6.56 12.01
N ASP A 3 -2.05 5.56 11.70
CA ASP A 3 -2.90 5.54 10.51
C ASP A 3 -4.11 6.46 10.75
N LEU A 4 -4.11 7.64 10.11
CA LEU A 4 -5.18 8.65 10.26
C LEU A 4 -6.54 8.09 9.84
N PHE A 5 -6.56 7.11 8.94
CA PHE A 5 -7.77 6.55 8.36
C PHE A 5 -8.11 5.17 8.94
N ALA A 6 -7.52 4.78 10.08
CA ALA A 6 -7.94 3.56 10.77
C ALA A 6 -9.40 3.64 11.27
N ASP A 7 -10.05 2.49 11.44
CA ASP A 7 -11.46 2.41 11.89
C ASP A 7 -11.73 3.13 13.22
N GLY A 8 -10.75 3.15 14.12
CA GLY A 8 -10.86 3.82 15.42
C GLY A 8 -10.82 5.36 15.36
N ILE A 9 -10.55 5.96 14.19
CA ILE A 9 -10.46 7.41 14.03
C ILE A 9 -11.78 7.96 13.48
N SER A 10 -12.39 8.88 14.23
CA SER A 10 -13.68 9.47 13.86
C SER A 10 -13.59 10.33 12.59
N ASN A 11 -14.67 10.34 11.81
CA ASN A 11 -14.75 11.13 10.56
C ASN A 11 -14.47 12.61 10.82
N ILE A 12 -14.87 13.14 11.98
CA ILE A 12 -14.66 14.54 12.36
C ILE A 12 -13.17 14.86 12.48
N VAL A 13 -12.37 13.96 13.06
CA VAL A 13 -10.92 14.15 13.18
C VAL A 13 -10.27 14.13 11.80
N ILE A 14 -10.63 13.16 10.96
CA ILE A 14 -10.08 13.06 9.59
C ILE A 14 -10.47 14.29 8.77
N ALA A 15 -11.74 14.69 8.80
CA ALA A 15 -12.24 15.85 8.08
C ALA A 15 -11.51 17.14 8.47
N ARG A 16 -11.28 17.37 9.77
CA ARG A 16 -10.51 18.54 10.24
C ARG A 16 -9.08 18.58 9.72
N VAL A 17 -8.41 17.42 9.62
CA VAL A 17 -7.07 17.33 9.04
C VAL A 17 -7.13 17.64 7.54
N LEU A 18 -8.08 17.04 6.81
CA LEU A 18 -8.27 17.28 5.39
C LEU A 18 -8.62 18.73 5.06
N GLU A 19 -9.50 19.37 5.84
CA GLU A 19 -9.83 20.79 5.75
C GLU A 19 -8.59 21.67 5.93
N GLN A 20 -7.70 21.30 6.86
CA GLN A 20 -6.46 22.03 7.05
C GLN A 20 -5.52 21.85 5.85
N CYS A 21 -5.44 20.65 5.26
CA CYS A 21 -4.69 20.41 4.04
C CYS A 21 -5.22 21.23 2.85
N LEU A 22 -6.54 21.39 2.73
CA LEU A 22 -7.18 22.17 1.66
C LEU A 22 -6.83 23.67 1.71
N LYS A 23 -6.41 24.20 2.87
CA LYS A 23 -5.93 25.59 2.98
C LYS A 23 -4.55 25.82 2.35
N TYR A 24 -3.83 24.75 2.01
CA TYR A 24 -2.51 24.79 1.40
C TYR A 24 -2.52 24.03 0.06
N ASP A 25 -3.27 24.54 -0.90
CA ASP A 25 -3.52 23.92 -2.21
C ASP A 25 -2.27 23.72 -3.10
N GLY A 26 -1.19 24.46 -2.84
CA GLY A 26 0.11 24.26 -3.47
C GLY A 26 0.86 23.01 -3.03
N ASN A 27 0.47 22.39 -1.91
CA ASN A 27 1.15 21.20 -1.40
C ASN A 27 0.80 19.93 -2.19
N LYS A 28 1.72 18.97 -2.16
CA LYS A 28 1.51 17.58 -2.58
C LYS A 28 1.38 16.72 -1.35
N TYR A 29 0.28 15.99 -1.23
CA TYR A 29 0.04 15.11 -0.09
C TYR A 29 0.18 13.64 -0.48
N LEU A 30 0.72 12.84 0.42
CA LEU A 30 0.65 11.38 0.35
C LEU A 30 -0.06 10.88 1.60
N PHE A 31 -1.23 10.29 1.41
CA PHE A 31 -2.00 9.68 2.49
C PHE A 31 -1.90 8.18 2.37
N GLN A 32 -1.41 7.52 3.42
CA GLN A 32 -1.28 6.06 3.46
C GLN A 32 -2.17 5.48 4.56
N SER A 33 -2.91 4.42 4.24
CA SER A 33 -3.72 3.70 5.21
C SER A 33 -3.81 2.21 4.87
N LYS A 34 -4.01 1.36 5.89
CA LYS A 34 -4.45 -0.03 5.66
C LYS A 34 -5.97 -0.16 5.54
N ASN A 35 -6.69 0.97 5.55
CA ASN A 35 -8.13 1.04 5.40
C ASN A 35 -8.55 2.06 4.31
N PRO A 36 -8.21 1.81 3.04
CA PRO A 36 -8.51 2.73 1.95
C PRO A 36 -10.01 2.95 1.69
N GLY A 37 -10.91 2.12 2.24
CA GLY A 37 -12.35 2.40 2.18
C GLY A 37 -12.71 3.74 2.85
N ARG A 38 -11.92 4.17 3.83
CA ARG A 38 -12.08 5.48 4.48
C ARG A 38 -11.68 6.64 3.58
N PHE A 39 -10.82 6.41 2.60
CA PHE A 39 -10.59 7.39 1.54
C PHE A 39 -11.84 7.55 0.65
N GLU A 40 -12.57 6.46 0.35
CA GLU A 40 -13.81 6.54 -0.42
C GLU A 40 -14.88 7.33 0.34
N GLU A 41 -15.07 7.02 1.62
CA GLU A 41 -16.07 7.68 2.47
C GLU A 41 -15.86 9.21 2.58
N LEU A 42 -14.60 9.64 2.58
CA LEU A 42 -14.20 11.03 2.77
C LEU A 42 -13.57 11.65 1.51
N PHE A 43 -13.80 11.04 0.35
CA PHE A 43 -13.10 11.35 -0.90
C PHE A 43 -13.17 12.83 -1.27
N TYR A 44 -14.34 13.45 -1.11
CA TYR A 44 -14.55 14.86 -1.45
C TYR A 44 -13.78 15.84 -0.55
N GLY A 45 -13.31 15.40 0.62
CA GLY A 45 -12.42 16.19 1.47
C GLY A 45 -10.94 16.07 1.09
N ILE A 46 -10.56 15.09 0.27
CA ILE A 46 -9.16 14.84 -0.08
C ILE A 46 -8.67 15.92 -1.06
N PRO A 47 -7.53 16.60 -0.79
CA PRO A 47 -6.96 17.55 -1.73
C PRO A 47 -6.66 16.91 -3.08
N LYS A 48 -6.97 17.61 -4.18
CA LYS A 48 -6.80 17.08 -5.55
C LYS A 48 -5.37 16.66 -5.87
N ASN A 49 -4.38 17.38 -5.32
CA ASN A 49 -2.96 17.11 -5.51
C ASN A 49 -2.43 16.09 -4.48
N SER A 50 -3.14 14.97 -4.34
CA SER A 50 -2.76 13.90 -3.41
C SER A 50 -2.48 12.60 -4.13
N ILE A 51 -1.71 11.75 -3.46
CA ILE A 51 -1.49 10.35 -3.82
C ILE A 51 -2.03 9.52 -2.66
N LEU A 52 -2.92 8.58 -2.98
CA LEU A 52 -3.46 7.66 -2.00
C LEU A 52 -2.67 6.36 -2.02
N ALA A 53 -2.24 5.91 -0.84
CA ALA A 53 -1.43 4.72 -0.68
C ALA A 53 -2.11 3.71 0.23
N THR A 54 -1.99 2.42 -0.13
CA THR A 54 -2.36 1.32 0.76
C THR A 54 -1.22 0.33 0.90
N THR A 55 -1.28 -0.46 1.96
CA THR A 55 -0.40 -1.62 2.13
C THR A 55 -1.10 -2.91 1.67
N ILE A 56 -0.42 -3.65 0.80
CA ILE A 56 -0.79 -5.00 0.34
C ILE A 56 0.43 -5.90 0.61
N GLU A 57 0.49 -6.48 1.82
CA GLU A 57 1.65 -7.26 2.30
C GLU A 57 1.74 -8.65 1.67
N THR A 58 0.57 -9.25 1.42
CA THR A 58 0.38 -10.61 0.89
C THR A 58 -1.05 -10.74 0.35
N ASN A 59 -1.31 -11.80 -0.41
CA ASN A 59 -2.65 -12.26 -0.77
C ASN A 59 -3.13 -13.43 0.11
N ARG A 60 -2.42 -13.76 1.20
CA ARG A 60 -2.76 -14.81 2.16
C ARG A 60 -3.35 -14.22 3.45
N GLY A 61 -4.07 -15.05 4.20
CA GLY A 61 -4.57 -14.70 5.54
C GLY A 61 -3.64 -15.21 6.63
N TYR A 62 -2.81 -14.31 7.19
CA TYR A 62 -1.93 -14.61 8.33
C TYR A 62 -2.51 -14.06 9.63
N LYS A 63 -2.35 -14.79 10.74
CA LYS A 63 -2.87 -14.36 12.07
C LYS A 63 -2.16 -13.10 12.55
N GLU A 64 -0.90 -12.94 12.16
CA GLU A 64 -0.02 -11.81 12.44
C GLU A 64 -0.55 -10.49 11.86
N MET A 65 -1.45 -10.54 10.88
CA MET A 65 -2.10 -9.35 10.34
C MET A 65 -3.18 -8.78 11.26
N GLY A 66 -3.65 -9.57 12.23
CA GLY A 66 -4.79 -9.22 13.10
C GLY A 66 -6.08 -8.98 12.30
N ASN A 67 -7.09 -8.44 12.99
CA ASN A 67 -8.42 -8.15 12.42
C ASN A 67 -8.78 -6.66 12.47
N VAL A 68 -7.77 -5.79 12.60
CA VAL A 68 -7.97 -4.34 12.81
C VAL A 68 -8.15 -3.57 11.49
N ALA A 69 -7.70 -4.15 10.39
CA ALA A 69 -7.79 -3.56 9.07
C ALA A 69 -8.49 -4.51 8.09
N PRO A 70 -9.14 -4.01 7.03
CA PRO A 70 -9.69 -4.84 5.98
C PRO A 70 -8.65 -5.81 5.42
N ILE A 71 -9.09 -6.95 4.90
CA ILE A 71 -8.21 -7.89 4.19
C ILE A 71 -7.64 -7.22 2.93
N ALA A 72 -6.46 -7.67 2.49
CA ALA A 72 -5.73 -7.07 1.37
C ALA A 72 -6.57 -6.95 0.09
N LEU A 73 -7.41 -7.93 -0.21
CA LEU A 73 -8.32 -7.88 -1.37
C LEU A 73 -9.30 -6.70 -1.29
N ASN A 74 -9.93 -6.46 -0.14
CA ASN A 74 -10.86 -5.33 0.04
C ASN A 74 -10.13 -3.99 -0.07
N ARG A 75 -8.88 -3.93 0.41
CA ARG A 75 -8.03 -2.74 0.23
C ARG A 75 -7.78 -2.47 -1.25
N ALA A 76 -7.40 -3.50 -2.01
CA ALA A 76 -7.12 -3.39 -3.43
C ALA A 76 -8.35 -3.00 -4.26
N ILE A 77 -9.53 -3.57 -3.95
CA ILE A 77 -10.81 -3.16 -4.57
C ILE A 77 -11.10 -1.68 -4.31
N SER A 78 -10.83 -1.21 -3.08
CA SER A 78 -11.07 0.20 -2.75
C SER A 78 -10.12 1.12 -3.54
N MET A 79 -8.84 0.75 -3.58
CA MET A 79 -7.84 1.46 -4.38
C MET A 79 -8.16 1.46 -5.88
N MET A 80 -8.67 0.35 -6.42
CA MET A 80 -9.10 0.26 -7.82
C MET A 80 -10.17 1.32 -8.12
N ARG A 81 -11.19 1.46 -7.26
CA ARG A 81 -12.25 2.48 -7.42
C ARG A 81 -11.68 3.89 -7.34
N LEU A 82 -10.84 4.16 -6.34
CA LEU A 82 -10.21 5.47 -6.14
C LEU A 82 -9.31 5.87 -7.32
N SER A 83 -8.59 4.90 -7.90
CA SER A 83 -7.64 5.14 -8.98
C SER A 83 -8.25 5.72 -10.26
N ALA A 84 -9.58 5.64 -10.41
CA ALA A 84 -10.30 6.30 -11.50
C ALA A 84 -10.30 7.84 -11.38
N SER A 85 -10.06 8.38 -10.18
CA SER A 85 -10.19 9.82 -9.89
C SER A 85 -8.95 10.45 -9.24
N ILE A 86 -8.08 9.65 -8.62
CA ILE A 86 -6.90 10.16 -7.91
C ILE A 86 -5.71 9.21 -8.08
N ARG A 87 -4.51 9.77 -8.02
CA ARG A 87 -3.26 9.03 -8.17
C ARG A 87 -3.09 8.06 -6.99
N THR A 88 -2.59 6.86 -7.27
CA THR A 88 -2.43 5.83 -6.25
C THR A 88 -1.00 5.29 -6.17
N MET A 89 -0.70 4.65 -5.04
CA MET A 89 0.57 4.00 -4.76
C MET A 89 0.31 2.76 -3.88
N VAL A 90 1.19 1.76 -3.96
CA VAL A 90 1.12 0.58 -3.09
C VAL A 90 2.43 0.39 -2.36
N THR A 91 2.34 0.01 -1.08
CA THR A 91 3.48 -0.54 -0.32
C THR A 91 3.27 -2.03 -0.09
N VAL A 92 4.27 -2.83 -0.42
CA VAL A 92 4.38 -4.25 -0.04
C VAL A 92 5.39 -4.31 1.11
N GLU A 93 4.99 -3.74 2.26
CA GLU A 93 5.87 -3.51 3.41
C GLU A 93 5.16 -3.82 4.74
N PRO A 94 5.68 -4.78 5.53
CA PRO A 94 6.67 -5.77 5.12
C PRO A 94 6.07 -6.76 4.10
N ILE A 95 6.84 -7.16 3.10
CA ILE A 95 6.46 -8.27 2.23
C ILE A 95 6.40 -9.55 3.05
N MET A 96 5.28 -10.26 2.95
CA MET A 96 5.05 -11.55 3.59
C MET A 96 4.88 -12.62 2.50
N ASP A 97 5.07 -13.90 2.83
CA ASP A 97 4.92 -14.99 1.86
C ASP A 97 3.55 -14.92 1.17
N PHE A 98 3.53 -15.22 -0.13
CA PHE A 98 2.43 -14.88 -1.03
C PHE A 98 2.39 -15.83 -2.23
N GLU A 99 1.26 -15.91 -2.92
CA GLU A 99 1.18 -16.56 -4.23
C GLU A 99 1.24 -15.50 -5.32
N LEU A 100 2.18 -15.63 -6.26
CA LEU A 100 2.46 -14.63 -7.29
C LEU A 100 1.20 -14.31 -8.11
N ASP A 101 0.49 -15.35 -8.56
CA ASP A 101 -0.73 -15.26 -9.36
C ASP A 101 -1.90 -14.57 -8.64
N GLY A 102 -1.82 -14.42 -7.31
CA GLY A 102 -2.81 -13.67 -6.54
C GLY A 102 -2.33 -12.28 -6.11
N LEU A 103 -1.07 -12.16 -5.70
CA LEU A 103 -0.53 -10.88 -5.20
C LEU A 103 -0.33 -9.87 -6.34
N PHE A 104 0.23 -10.30 -7.48
CA PHE A 104 0.49 -9.39 -8.59
C PHE A 104 -0.79 -8.75 -9.15
N PRO A 105 -1.87 -9.50 -9.48
CA PRO A 105 -3.11 -8.89 -9.94
C PRO A 105 -3.75 -7.95 -8.91
N MET A 106 -3.62 -8.27 -7.62
CA MET A 106 -4.11 -7.43 -6.52
C MET A 106 -3.36 -6.09 -6.43
N ILE A 107 -2.05 -6.07 -6.63
CA ILE A 107 -1.28 -4.82 -6.69
C ILE A 107 -1.64 -4.06 -7.97
N LYS A 108 -1.69 -4.75 -9.12
CA LYS A 108 -1.96 -4.15 -10.43
C LYS A 108 -3.33 -3.47 -10.49
N MET A 109 -4.37 -4.05 -9.90
CA MET A 109 -5.72 -3.44 -9.89
C MET A 109 -5.78 -2.13 -9.10
N CYS A 110 -4.84 -1.87 -8.19
CA CYS A 110 -4.75 -0.59 -7.49
C CYS A 110 -4.32 0.55 -8.43
N ASN A 111 -3.89 0.23 -9.67
CA ASN A 111 -3.34 1.14 -10.68
C ASN A 111 -2.26 2.09 -10.13
N PRO A 112 -1.26 1.59 -9.38
CA PRO A 112 -0.30 2.44 -8.69
C PRO A 112 0.67 3.10 -9.65
N GLU A 113 1.04 4.35 -9.38
CA GLU A 113 2.14 5.01 -10.08
C GLU A 113 3.49 4.37 -9.77
N TRP A 114 3.66 3.90 -8.53
CA TRP A 114 4.80 3.09 -8.13
C TRP A 114 4.45 2.17 -6.95
N VAL A 115 5.30 1.16 -6.76
CA VAL A 115 5.21 0.19 -5.68
C VAL A 115 6.49 0.25 -4.85
N ASN A 116 6.37 0.45 -3.54
CA ASN A 116 7.50 0.20 -2.64
C ASN A 116 7.48 -1.24 -2.15
N ILE A 117 8.65 -1.89 -2.09
CA ILE A 117 8.79 -3.26 -1.57
C ILE A 117 9.89 -3.29 -0.52
N GLY A 118 9.58 -3.84 0.66
CA GLY A 118 10.53 -3.91 1.77
C GLY A 118 10.24 -5.05 2.72
N ALA A 119 11.27 -5.52 3.42
CA ALA A 119 11.16 -6.63 4.35
C ALA A 119 10.70 -6.18 5.75
N ASP A 120 10.45 -7.12 6.67
CA ASP A 120 10.17 -6.82 8.09
C ASP A 120 11.35 -6.12 8.79
N SER A 121 11.23 -4.81 9.05
CA SER A 121 12.30 -4.06 9.73
C SER A 121 12.26 -4.18 11.25
N LYS A 122 11.18 -4.71 11.83
CA LYS A 122 10.95 -4.70 13.28
C LYS A 122 11.21 -6.05 13.95
N GLY A 123 11.63 -7.06 13.19
CA GLY A 123 11.97 -8.37 13.72
C GLY A 123 10.77 -9.11 14.34
N HIS A 124 9.57 -8.85 13.81
CA HIS A 124 8.33 -9.51 14.21
C HIS A 124 8.28 -10.98 13.78
N LYS A 125 9.28 -11.46 13.01
CA LYS A 125 9.38 -12.84 12.50
C LYS A 125 8.16 -13.21 11.65
N LEU A 126 7.72 -12.27 10.83
CA LEU A 126 6.64 -12.51 9.88
C LEU A 126 7.07 -13.59 8.86
N PRO A 127 6.13 -14.38 8.31
CA PRO A 127 6.43 -15.34 7.26
C PRO A 127 6.91 -14.59 6.02
N GLU A 128 8.20 -14.65 5.72
CA GLU A 128 8.79 -13.97 4.55
C GLU A 128 8.76 -14.88 3.31
N PRO A 129 8.60 -14.33 2.11
CA PRO A 129 8.69 -15.11 0.87
C PRO A 129 10.13 -15.58 0.61
N SER A 130 10.27 -16.55 -0.29
CA SER A 130 11.59 -16.89 -0.85
C SER A 130 12.16 -15.75 -1.71
N LYS A 131 13.47 -15.80 -1.94
CA LYS A 131 14.17 -14.91 -2.87
C LYS A 131 13.55 -14.96 -4.26
N GLU A 132 13.29 -16.16 -4.77
CA GLU A 132 12.77 -16.41 -6.11
C GLU A 132 11.38 -15.82 -6.27
N LYS A 133 10.48 -16.03 -5.30
CA LYS A 133 9.15 -15.41 -5.28
C LYS A 133 9.25 -13.89 -5.32
N THR A 134 10.10 -13.32 -4.48
CA THR A 134 10.29 -11.86 -4.39
C THR A 134 10.80 -11.28 -5.71
N LEU A 135 11.81 -11.91 -6.32
CA LEU A 135 12.34 -11.49 -7.62
C LEU A 135 11.31 -11.64 -8.74
N ALA A 136 10.50 -12.70 -8.72
CA ALA A 136 9.43 -12.90 -9.69
C ALA A 136 8.37 -11.78 -9.59
N LEU A 137 7.94 -11.39 -8.38
CA LEU A 137 7.03 -10.26 -8.19
C LEU A 137 7.62 -8.96 -8.71
N ILE A 138 8.89 -8.66 -8.39
CA ILE A 138 9.58 -7.46 -8.90
C ILE A 138 9.61 -7.45 -10.43
N SER A 139 9.91 -8.60 -11.03
CA SER A 139 9.97 -8.78 -12.50
C SER A 139 8.60 -8.57 -13.16
N GLU A 140 7.54 -9.14 -12.61
CA GLU A 140 6.16 -8.98 -13.11
C GLU A 140 5.71 -7.52 -13.03
N LEU A 141 5.96 -6.85 -11.90
CA LEU A 141 5.62 -5.43 -11.72
C LEU A 141 6.37 -4.53 -12.72
N LYS A 142 7.70 -4.72 -12.85
CA LYS A 142 8.51 -3.97 -13.82
C LYS A 142 8.06 -4.25 -15.26
N SER A 143 7.80 -5.51 -15.61
CA SER A 143 7.30 -5.91 -16.94
C SER A 143 5.93 -5.31 -17.27
N ALA A 144 5.09 -5.08 -16.25
CA ALA A 144 3.83 -4.38 -16.38
C ALA A 144 3.96 -2.85 -16.50
N GLY A 145 5.18 -2.30 -16.51
CA GLY A 145 5.45 -0.87 -16.60
C GLY A 145 5.28 -0.10 -15.28
N ILE A 146 5.21 -0.80 -14.15
CA ILE A 146 5.06 -0.19 -12.82
C ILE A 146 6.45 0.16 -12.27
N ASP A 147 6.64 1.39 -11.80
CA ASP A 147 7.88 1.78 -11.11
C ASP A 147 7.99 1.04 -9.77
N VAL A 148 9.13 0.38 -9.53
CA VAL A 148 9.36 -0.44 -8.33
C VAL A 148 10.52 0.12 -7.52
N LYS A 149 10.22 0.56 -6.29
CA LYS A 149 11.19 1.11 -5.34
C LYS A 149 11.51 0.08 -4.26
N LEU A 150 12.73 -0.44 -4.29
CA LEU A 150 13.19 -1.46 -3.36
C LEU A 150 13.79 -0.79 -2.12
N LYS A 151 13.28 -1.12 -0.93
CA LYS A 151 13.86 -0.67 0.33
C LYS A 151 15.17 -1.40 0.60
N ASN A 152 16.16 -0.71 1.16
CA ASN A 152 17.47 -1.29 1.49
C ASN A 152 17.37 -2.58 2.31
N ASN A 153 16.40 -2.67 3.22
CA ASN A 153 16.20 -3.85 4.08
C ASN A 153 15.72 -5.09 3.31
N LEU A 154 15.26 -4.97 2.06
CA LEU A 154 14.88 -6.11 1.22
C LEU A 154 16.09 -6.95 0.79
N SER A 155 17.29 -6.38 0.82
CA SER A 155 18.55 -7.09 0.53
C SER A 155 18.76 -8.33 1.41
N ARG A 156 18.14 -8.40 2.59
CA ARG A 156 18.19 -9.60 3.45
C ARG A 156 17.38 -10.78 2.91
N ILE A 157 16.44 -10.54 1.99
CA ILE A 157 15.65 -11.56 1.29
C ILE A 157 16.29 -11.88 -0.06
N ILE A 158 16.62 -10.86 -0.86
CA ILE A 158 17.05 -11.07 -2.27
C ILE A 158 18.57 -11.05 -2.48
N GLY A 159 19.35 -10.64 -1.48
CA GLY A 159 20.78 -10.37 -1.61
C GLY A 159 21.01 -9.04 -2.32
N GLU A 160 21.71 -9.07 -3.45
CA GLU A 160 21.95 -7.90 -4.28
C GLU A 160 20.69 -7.45 -5.03
N PHE A 161 20.52 -6.14 -5.18
CA PHE A 161 19.39 -5.58 -5.91
C PHE A 161 19.52 -5.83 -7.41
N PRO A 162 18.44 -6.24 -8.10
CA PRO A 162 18.45 -6.37 -9.55
C PRO A 162 18.66 -4.98 -10.17
N LYS A 163 19.62 -4.91 -11.11
CA LYS A 163 19.90 -3.71 -11.90
C LYS A 163 18.69 -3.27 -12.73
#